data_AF-A0A8C6QLR3-F1
#
_entry.id   AF-A0A8C6QLR3-F1
#
_cell.length_a   1.000
_cell.length_b   1.000
_cell.length_c   1.000
_cell.angle_alpha   90.00
_cell.angle_beta   90.00
_cell.angle_gamma   90.00
#
_symmetry.space_group_name_H-M   'P 1'
#
loop_
_entity.id
_entity.type
_entity.pdbx_description
1 polymer ?
#
loop_
_entity_poly.entity_id
_entity_poly.type
_entity_poly.pdbx_seq_one_letter_code
_entity_poly.pdbx_strand_id
1 'polypeptide(L)' 'MAEKTQKSVKIAPGAVVCVESEIRGDVTIGPRTVIHPKAWIIAEAGPIIIGEGNLIEDWLPVLSHEDG' A
#
# COMPACT_ATOMS: atom_id res chain seq x y z
N MET A 1 16.36 17.12 10.77
CA MET A 1 14.91 17.36 10.92
C MET A 1 14.23 16.31 10.08
N ALA A 2 13.64 15.29 10.69
CA ALA A 2 12.92 14.26 9.94
C ALA A 2 11.60 14.87 9.49
N GLU A 3 11.42 15.06 8.19
CA GLU A 3 10.15 15.46 7.60
C GLU A 3 9.12 14.41 8.03
N LYS A 4 8.09 14.82 8.78
CA LYS A 4 7.02 13.90 9.14
C LYS A 4 6.29 13.53 7.85
N THR A 5 6.65 12.38 7.29
CA THR A 5 5.91 11.76 6.20
C THR A 5 4.43 11.72 6.58
N GLN A 6 3.63 12.53 5.90
CA GLN A 6 2.18 12.50 6.08
C GLN A 6 1.71 11.11 5.68
N LYS A 7 1.25 10.33 6.66
CA LYS A 7 0.61 9.03 6.43
C LYS A 7 -0.60 9.26 5.52
N SER A 8 -0.45 8.91 4.25
CA SER A 8 -1.46 9.11 3.22
C SER A 8 -1.43 7.96 2.23
N VAL A 9 -2.60 7.60 1.71
CA VAL A 9 -2.72 6.60 0.66
C VAL A 9 -2.77 7.32 -0.68
N LYS A 10 -1.80 7.05 -1.55
CA LYS A 10 -1.66 7.64 -2.88
C LYS A 10 -1.92 6.56 -3.91
N ILE A 11 -2.95 6.74 -4.73
CA ILE A 11 -3.35 5.78 -5.76
C ILE A 11 -3.14 6.45 -7.11
N ALA A 12 -2.23 5.89 -7.92
CA ALA A 12 -1.97 6.41 -9.26
C ALA A 12 -3.17 6.17 -10.20
N PRO A 13 -3.38 7.04 -11.19
CA PRO A 13 -4.39 6.82 -12.23
C PRO A 13 -4.24 5.45 -12.89
N GLY A 14 -5.38 4.77 -13.10
CA GLY A 14 -5.40 3.44 -13.72
C GLY A 14 -5.04 2.28 -12.79
N ALA A 15 -4.76 2.53 -11.52
CA ALA A 15 -4.80 1.48 -10.50
C ALA A 15 -6.26 1.14 -10.15
N VAL A 16 -6.51 -0.14 -9.87
CA VAL A 16 -7.81 -0.65 -9.43
C VAL A 16 -7.67 -1.12 -7.99
N VAL A 17 -8.37 -0.47 -7.07
CA VAL A 17 -8.30 -0.80 -5.65
C VAL A 17 -9.69 -1.22 -5.18
N CYS A 18 -9.80 -2.44 -4.67
CA CYS A 18 -11.06 -2.94 -4.13
C CYS A 18 -11.44 -2.21 -2.83
N VAL A 19 -12.72 -1.86 -2.67
CA VAL A 19 -13.25 -1.21 -1.46
C VAL A 19 -13.14 -2.10 -0.21
N GLU A 20 -13.04 -3.41 -0.39
CA GLU A 20 -12.88 -4.40 0.68
C GLU A 20 -11.41 -4.63 1.09
N SER A 21 -10.46 -3.91 0.47
CA SER A 21 -9.06 -3.94 0.88
C SER A 21 -8.82 -3.03 2.09
N GLU A 22 -7.90 -3.41 2.96
CA GLU A 22 -7.49 -2.62 4.12
C GLU A 22 -6.11 -2.02 3.85
N ILE A 23 -6.04 -0.69 3.79
CA ILE A 23 -4.81 0.04 3.45
C ILE A 23 -4.60 1.13 4.49
N ARG A 24 -3.51 1.04 5.27
CA ARG A 24 -3.19 1.97 6.36
C ARG A 24 -1.78 2.51 6.24
N GLY A 25 -1.58 3.76 6.65
CA GLY A 25 -0.26 4.39 6.76
C GLY A 25 0.15 5.19 5.51
N ASP A 26 1.45 5.30 5.26
CA ASP A 26 1.98 5.90 4.02
C ASP A 26 2.16 4.83 2.94
N VAL A 27 1.20 4.78 2.02
CA VAL A 27 1.15 3.75 0.97
C VAL A 27 1.03 4.44 -0.38
N THR A 28 1.89 4.07 -1.31
CA THR A 28 1.83 4.52 -2.71
C THR A 28 1.58 3.32 -3.61
N ILE A 29 0.55 3.41 -4.45
CA ILE A 29 0.16 2.39 -5.43
C ILE A 29 0.39 2.95 -6.84
N GLY A 30 1.27 2.29 -7.59
CA GLY A 30 1.61 2.61 -8.96
C GLY A 30 0.48 2.31 -9.96
N PRO A 31 0.55 2.86 -11.18
CA PRO A 31 -0.48 2.69 -12.20
C PRO A 31 -0.62 1.23 -12.61
N ARG A 32 -1.78 0.86 -13.18
CA ARG A 32 -2.08 -0.51 -13.66
C ARG A 32 -1.95 -1.61 -12.59
N THR A 33 -1.86 -1.24 -11.32
CA THR A 33 -1.84 -2.18 -10.21
C THR A 33 -3.26 -2.52 -9.79
N VAL A 34 -3.51 -3.80 -9.51
CA VAL A 34 -4.81 -4.31 -9.06
C VAL A 34 -4.68 -4.84 -7.64
N ILE A 35 -5.50 -4.30 -6.73
CA ILE A 35 -5.64 -4.78 -5.35
C ILE A 35 -6.94 -5.56 -5.25
N HIS A 36 -6.85 -6.86 -5.00
CA HIS A 36 -8.00 -7.74 -4.81
C HIS A 36 -8.75 -7.46 -3.49
N PRO A 37 -10.01 -7.92 -3.36
CA PRO A 37 -10.71 -7.92 -2.08
C PRO A 37 -9.86 -8.55 -0.97
N LYS A 38 -10.01 -8.06 0.27
CA LYS A 38 -9.34 -8.58 1.48
C LYS A 38 -7.81 -8.46 1.53
N ALA A 39 -7.16 -7.82 0.56
CA ALA A 39 -5.74 -7.49 0.66
C ALA A 39 -5.49 -6.54 1.86
N TRP A 40 -4.43 -6.79 2.63
CA TRP A 40 -4.04 -6.01 3.82
C TRP A 40 -2.65 -5.38 3.61
N ILE A 41 -2.59 -4.05 3.54
CA ILE A 41 -1.38 -3.27 3.31
C ILE A 41 -1.21 -2.27 4.46
N ILE A 42 -0.25 -2.53 5.35
CA ILE A 42 -0.09 -1.77 6.61
C ILE A 42 1.31 -1.17 6.68
N ALA A 43 1.39 0.14 6.43
CA ALA A 43 2.61 0.94 6.46
C ALA A 43 2.78 1.65 7.83
N GLU A 44 3.06 0.88 8.88
CA GLU A 44 3.22 1.41 10.24
C GLU A 44 4.64 1.90 10.55
N ALA A 45 5.64 1.16 10.10
CA ALA A 45 7.07 1.37 10.33
C ALA A 45 7.77 2.26 9.28
N GLY A 46 7.14 2.46 8.12
CA GLY A 46 7.73 3.17 6.99
C GLY A 46 6.88 3.08 5.73
N PRO A 47 7.20 3.87 4.69
CA PRO A 47 6.41 3.94 3.47
C PRO A 47 6.42 2.60 2.72
N ILE A 48 5.24 2.18 2.25
CA ILE A 48 5.11 1.05 1.32
C ILE A 48 4.89 1.60 -0.08
N ILE A 49 5.73 1.20 -1.03
CA ILE A 49 5.66 1.61 -2.43
C ILE A 49 5.40 0.38 -3.27
N ILE A 50 4.18 0.26 -3.79
CA ILE A 50 3.80 -0.76 -4.77
C ILE A 50 4.01 -0.15 -6.15
N GLY A 51 4.90 -0.76 -6.94
CA GLY A 51 5.24 -0.30 -8.29
C GLY A 51 4.10 -0.47 -9.31
N GLU A 52 4.39 -0.18 -10.57
CA GLU A 52 3.44 -0.31 -11.67
C GLU A 52 3.17 -1.77 -12.06
N GLY A 53 1.92 -2.08 -12.45
CA GLY A 53 1.54 -3.34 -13.10
C GLY A 53 1.54 -4.57 -12.20
N ASN A 54 1.36 -4.39 -10.89
CA ASN A 54 1.35 -5.49 -9.92
C ASN A 54 -0.08 -6.03 -9.69
N LEU A 55 -0.20 -7.30 -9.34
CA LEU A 55 -1.43 -7.89 -8.80
C LEU A 55 -1.19 -8.28 -7.36
N ILE A 56 -1.95 -7.68 -6.44
CA ILE A 56 -1.92 -8.04 -5.02
C ILE A 56 -3.17 -8.88 -4.74
N GLU A 57 -2.96 -10.18 -4.56
CA GLU A 57 -4.00 -11.17 -4.36
C GLU A 57 -4.28 -11.45 -2.87
N ASP A 58 -5.39 -12.13 -2.62
CA ASP A 58 -5.83 -12.57 -1.28
C ASP A 58 -4.70 -13.35 -0.58
N TRP A 59 -4.59 -13.22 0.75
CA TRP A 59 -3.56 -13.87 1.60
C TRP A 59 -2.12 -13.35 1.58
N LEU A 60 -1.83 -12.21 0.91
CA LEU A 60 -0.50 -11.58 0.93
C LEU A 60 -0.46 -10.28 1.76
N PRO A 61 -0.23 -10.35 3.09
CA PRO A 61 -0.08 -9.15 3.91
C PRO A 61 1.24 -8.45 3.58
N VAL A 62 1.18 -7.15 3.26
CA VAL A 62 2.37 -6.32 3.09
C VAL A 62 2.58 -5.51 4.37
N LEU A 63 3.68 -5.80 5.08
CA LEU A 63 4.01 -5.22 6.38
C LEU A 63 5.43 -4.64 6.33
N SER A 64 5.60 -3.42 6.84
CA SER A 64 6.91 -2.91 7.22
C SER A 64 7.20 -3.27 8.68
N HIS A 65 8.37 -3.85 8.97
CA HIS A 65 8.83 -4.22 10.31
C HIS A 65 9.93 -3.25 10.77
N GLU A 66 9.83 -2.74 12.00
CA GLU A 66 10.93 -2.04 12.68
C GLU A 66 11.78 -3.09 13.40
N ASP A 67 12.96 -3.41 12.87
CA ASP A 67 13.98 -4.12 13.64
C ASP A 67 14.50 -3.20 14.75
N GLY A 68 14.14 -3.52 16.00
CA GLY A 68 14.64 -2.88 17.21
C GLY A 68 15.99 -3.43 17.66
#